data_AF-A0A3N7I9V0-F1
#
_entry.id   AF-A0A3N7I9V0-F1
#
_cell.length_a   1.000
_cell.length_b   1.000
_cell.length_c   1.000
_cell.angle_alpha   90.00
_cell.angle_beta   90.00
_cell.angle_gamma   90.00
#
_symmetry.space_group_name_H-M   'P 1'
#
loop_
_entity.id
_entity.type
_entity.pdbx_description
1 polymer ?
#
loop_
_entity_poly.entity_id
_entity_poly.type
_entity_poly.pdbx_seq_one_letter_code
_entity_poly.pdbx_strand_id
1 'polypeptide(L)'
;GTLGNVQYVSLLSYMRDPFATTFENTVSLSEVPNNGAGANRFKWGAFQYLDWNITNRFSAGFFQSVIWAPKNSAGRRGFDFNYISPLIFLRSVELTNTSSPDKMHLGINTKYKVLDNMAVYGQFLLGELTIRQLFAGNGYLHNKFGIQLGARGHDLFGIKKLNYLGEFNTVRPYTYQHFTPITAYTNYSQPLAHPLGANFREGIALLNYSFRSFDFQAQGVWAMYGSDPDANTNYGGDIFKYYTQYPSEFGNTIGQGVNTHLVYLGFKAAYLLNPKYNLRIELAATNRRAWDIGSTNNTSLFSIGLRSSFRNQYHDF
;
A
#
# COMPACT_ATOMS: atom_id res chain seq x y z
N GLY A 1 -21.52 -9.02 -5.49
CA GLY A 1 -22.91 -9.39 -5.12
C GLY A 1 -23.17 -9.01 -3.68
N THR A 2 -24.42 -8.84 -3.30
CA THR A 2 -24.83 -8.58 -1.91
C THR A 2 -25.83 -9.65 -1.48
N LEU A 3 -25.68 -10.14 -0.25
CA LEU A 3 -26.59 -11.10 0.37
C LEU A 3 -26.82 -10.65 1.81
N GLY A 4 -27.95 -9.98 2.06
CA GLY A 4 -28.26 -9.40 3.37
C GLY A 4 -27.20 -8.39 3.81
N ASN A 5 -26.56 -8.66 4.95
CA ASN A 5 -25.51 -7.83 5.54
C ASN A 5 -24.09 -8.20 5.04
N VAL A 6 -23.98 -9.11 4.08
CA VAL A 6 -22.71 -9.52 3.46
C VAL A 6 -22.61 -8.95 2.05
N GLN A 7 -21.47 -8.36 1.74
CA GLN A 7 -21.10 -7.92 0.40
C GLN A 7 -19.86 -8.69 -0.05
N TYR A 8 -19.85 -9.09 -1.31
CA TYR A 8 -18.73 -9.81 -1.88
C TYR A 8 -18.35 -9.23 -3.24
N VAL A 9 -17.06 -8.99 -3.44
CA VAL A 9 -16.48 -8.47 -4.68
C VAL A 9 -15.37 -9.42 -5.12
N SER A 10 -15.39 -9.77 -6.40
CA SER A 10 -14.31 -10.50 -7.07
C SER A 10 -13.90 -9.69 -8.29
N LEU A 11 -12.63 -9.33 -8.36
CA LEU A 11 -12.05 -8.58 -9.45
C LEU A 11 -10.94 -9.43 -10.08
N LEU A 12 -11.05 -9.63 -11.38
CA LEU A 12 -9.95 -10.14 -12.20
C LEU A 12 -9.36 -8.97 -12.98
N SER A 13 -8.04 -8.82 -12.91
CA SER A 13 -7.34 -7.73 -13.56
C SER A 13 -6.22 -8.23 -14.45
N TYR A 14 -6.07 -7.57 -15.59
CA TYR A 14 -4.90 -7.66 -16.44
C TYR A 14 -4.03 -6.43 -16.16
N MET A 15 -2.78 -6.67 -15.77
CA MET A 15 -1.86 -5.66 -15.28
C MET A 15 -0.58 -5.66 -16.11
N ARG A 16 0.12 -4.52 -16.13
CA ARG A 16 1.36 -4.33 -16.90
C ARG A 16 2.41 -3.65 -16.05
N ASP A 17 3.65 -4.13 -16.11
CA ASP A 17 4.78 -3.48 -15.47
C ASP A 17 5.88 -3.22 -16.51
N PRO A 18 5.83 -2.06 -17.18
CA PRO A 18 6.73 -1.78 -18.29
C PRO A 18 8.20 -1.74 -17.88
N PHE A 19 8.52 -1.49 -16.59
CA PHE A 19 9.90 -1.45 -16.09
C PHE A 19 10.33 -2.71 -15.33
N ALA A 20 9.46 -3.70 -15.16
CA ALA A 20 9.84 -4.94 -14.49
C ALA A 20 10.82 -5.75 -15.35
N THR A 21 11.89 -6.25 -14.74
CA THR A 21 12.80 -7.21 -15.38
C THR A 21 12.06 -8.54 -15.55
N THR A 22 12.14 -9.09 -16.76
CA THR A 22 11.65 -10.45 -17.05
C THR A 22 12.64 -11.47 -16.50
N PHE A 23 12.20 -12.70 -16.21
CA PHE A 23 13.02 -13.82 -15.69
C PHE A 23 14.28 -14.19 -16.52
N GLU A 24 14.56 -13.50 -17.61
CA GLU A 24 15.83 -13.65 -18.33
C GLU A 24 16.93 -12.88 -17.60
N ASN A 25 17.86 -13.65 -17.06
CA ASN A 25 19.05 -13.22 -16.32
C ASN A 25 20.09 -12.55 -17.23
N THR A 26 19.66 -11.74 -18.20
CA THR A 26 20.53 -10.98 -19.10
C THR A 26 20.58 -9.53 -18.63
N VAL A 27 21.65 -9.27 -17.88
CA VAL A 27 22.29 -7.97 -17.73
C VAL A 27 22.28 -7.24 -19.08
N SER A 28 21.57 -6.11 -19.15
CA SER A 28 21.90 -4.91 -19.94
C SER A 28 20.67 -4.00 -20.07
N LEU A 29 20.73 -2.81 -19.47
CA LEU A 29 19.84 -1.69 -19.78
C LEU A 29 20.12 -1.09 -21.18
N SER A 30 21.00 -1.71 -21.97
CA SER A 30 21.50 -1.21 -23.26
C SER A 30 21.05 -2.00 -24.48
N GLU A 31 20.23 -3.04 -24.34
CA GLU A 31 19.64 -3.73 -25.49
C GLU A 31 18.13 -3.86 -25.28
N VAL A 32 17.38 -2.94 -25.87
CA VAL A 32 16.01 -3.22 -26.32
C VAL A 32 16.20 -3.98 -27.63
N PRO A 33 16.04 -5.31 -27.70
CA PRO A 33 16.16 -6.01 -28.95
C PRO A 33 14.96 -5.61 -29.80
N ASN A 34 15.22 -4.87 -30.87
CA ASN A 34 14.28 -4.51 -31.92
C ASN A 34 13.85 -5.76 -32.71
N ASN A 35 13.13 -6.68 -32.04
CA ASN A 35 12.43 -7.79 -32.65
C ASN A 35 10.97 -7.77 -32.18
N GLY A 36 10.19 -6.76 -32.60
CA GLY A 36 8.73 -6.81 -32.71
C GLY A 36 7.86 -7.18 -31.49
N ALA A 37 8.43 -7.35 -30.30
CA ALA A 37 7.70 -7.78 -29.11
C ALA A 37 8.01 -6.84 -27.96
N GLY A 38 7.01 -6.05 -27.53
CA GLY A 38 6.92 -5.64 -26.14
C GLY A 38 6.87 -6.92 -25.31
N ALA A 39 8.05 -7.42 -24.93
CA ALA A 39 8.22 -8.69 -24.22
C ALA A 39 7.19 -8.73 -23.09
N ASN A 40 6.39 -9.80 -23.02
CA ASN A 40 5.22 -10.00 -22.18
C ASN A 40 5.43 -9.61 -20.70
N ARG A 41 5.44 -8.31 -20.40
CA ARG A 41 5.49 -7.72 -19.04
C ARG A 41 4.09 -7.47 -18.55
N PHE A 42 3.25 -8.47 -18.77
CA PHE A 42 1.91 -8.48 -18.26
C PHE A 42 1.78 -9.58 -17.23
N LYS A 43 0.86 -9.35 -16.32
CA LYS A 43 0.51 -10.27 -15.25
C LYS A 43 -0.98 -10.18 -15.01
N TRP A 44 -1.48 -11.17 -14.30
CA TRP A 44 -2.87 -11.16 -13.89
C TRP A 44 -2.95 -11.01 -12.38
N GLY A 45 -4.05 -10.43 -11.94
CA GLY A 45 -4.39 -10.30 -10.54
C GLY A 45 -5.80 -10.80 -10.31
N ALA A 46 -5.99 -11.63 -9.29
CA ALA A 46 -7.30 -11.95 -8.76
C ALA A 46 -7.40 -11.32 -7.37
N PHE A 47 -8.45 -10.54 -7.14
CA PHE A 47 -8.68 -9.84 -5.88
C PHE A 47 -10.10 -10.17 -5.42
N GLN A 48 -10.22 -10.76 -4.25
CA GLN A 48 -11.51 -11.08 -3.65
C GLN A 48 -11.64 -10.35 -2.31
N TYR A 49 -12.80 -9.76 -2.06
CA TYR A 49 -13.12 -9.09 -0.81
C TYR A 49 -14.54 -9.46 -0.37
N LEU A 50 -14.64 -9.95 0.86
CA LEU A 50 -15.90 -10.18 1.56
C LEU A 50 -16.00 -9.16 2.69
N ASP A 51 -17.07 -8.38 2.72
CA ASP A 51 -17.40 -7.44 3.79
C ASP A 51 -18.66 -7.92 4.51
N TRP A 52 -18.61 -7.99 5.83
CA TRP A 52 -19.71 -8.44 6.65
C TRP A 52 -20.03 -7.43 7.74
N ASN A 53 -21.22 -6.84 7.65
CA ASN A 53 -21.79 -5.98 8.68
C ASN A 53 -22.43 -6.86 9.77
N ILE A 54 -21.60 -7.32 10.71
CA ILE A 54 -22.01 -8.20 11.82
C ILE A 54 -23.07 -7.51 12.69
N THR A 55 -22.89 -6.21 12.95
CA THR A 55 -23.89 -5.36 13.63
C THR A 55 -23.96 -3.98 12.98
N ASN A 56 -24.86 -3.12 13.44
CA ASN A 56 -24.94 -1.71 13.00
C ASN A 56 -23.69 -0.86 13.39
N ARG A 57 -22.85 -1.40 14.28
CA ARG A 57 -21.63 -0.75 14.79
C ARG A 57 -20.34 -1.48 14.41
N PHE A 58 -20.40 -2.78 14.11
CA PHE A 58 -19.23 -3.60 13.82
C PHE A 58 -19.31 -4.21 12.43
N SER A 59 -18.26 -4.00 11.64
CA SER A 59 -18.04 -4.73 10.39
C SER A 59 -16.68 -5.40 10.38
N ALA A 60 -16.63 -6.58 9.77
CA ALA A 60 -15.41 -7.31 9.52
C ALA A 60 -15.35 -7.67 8.04
N GLY A 61 -14.18 -7.53 7.43
CA GLY A 61 -13.94 -7.89 6.05
C GLY A 61 -12.77 -8.85 5.94
N PHE A 62 -12.78 -9.69 4.92
CA PHE A 62 -11.71 -10.60 4.57
C PHE A 62 -11.34 -10.37 3.12
N PHE A 63 -10.06 -10.17 2.84
CA PHE A 63 -9.57 -10.09 1.47
C PHE A 63 -8.52 -11.14 1.18
N GLN A 64 -8.44 -11.51 -0.09
CA GLN A 64 -7.30 -12.21 -0.64
C GLN A 64 -6.91 -11.56 -1.96
N SER A 65 -5.63 -11.62 -2.28
CA SER A 65 -5.12 -11.22 -3.58
C SER A 65 -4.06 -12.20 -4.07
N VAL A 66 -4.10 -12.52 -5.36
CA VAL A 66 -3.11 -13.38 -6.02
C VAL A 66 -2.61 -12.66 -7.26
N ILE A 67 -1.30 -12.59 -7.42
CA ILE A 67 -0.64 -12.08 -8.63
C ILE A 67 0.22 -13.17 -9.23
N TRP A 68 0.05 -13.39 -10.52
CA TRP A 68 0.86 -14.35 -11.27
C TRP A 68 1.19 -13.81 -12.67
N ALA A 69 2.34 -14.23 -13.19
CA ALA A 69 2.79 -13.88 -14.52
C ALA A 69 2.86 -15.13 -15.42
N PRO A 70 2.69 -15.00 -16.75
CA PRO A 70 2.79 -16.13 -17.67
C PRO A 70 4.19 -16.75 -17.74
N LYS A 71 5.23 -15.99 -17.35
CA LYS A 71 6.60 -16.48 -17.23
C LYS A 71 7.11 -16.08 -15.86
N ASN A 72 7.41 -17.06 -15.02
CA ASN A 72 7.91 -16.88 -13.65
C ASN A 72 9.02 -17.90 -13.34
N SER A 73 9.42 -18.00 -12.07
CA SER A 73 10.46 -18.91 -11.59
C SER A 73 10.14 -20.40 -11.80
N ALA A 74 8.87 -20.77 -11.97
CA ALA A 74 8.44 -22.15 -12.25
C ALA A 74 8.32 -22.46 -13.74
N GLY A 75 8.63 -21.51 -14.64
CA GLY A 75 8.61 -21.70 -16.08
C GLY A 75 7.57 -20.84 -16.81
N ARG A 76 7.01 -21.38 -17.91
CA ARG A 76 5.96 -20.71 -18.70
C ARG A 76 4.60 -21.35 -18.41
N ARG A 77 3.63 -20.54 -17.98
CA ARG A 77 2.23 -20.95 -17.74
C ARG A 77 1.27 -20.00 -18.45
N GLY A 78 0.12 -20.52 -18.90
CA GLY A 78 -0.99 -19.70 -19.39
C GLY A 78 -1.79 -19.05 -18.26
N PHE A 79 -2.97 -18.54 -18.60
CA PHE A 79 -3.94 -18.06 -17.62
C PHE A 79 -4.42 -19.23 -16.74
N ASP A 80 -4.41 -19.06 -15.41
CA ASP A 80 -4.86 -20.11 -14.47
C ASP A 80 -6.33 -19.86 -14.08
N PHE A 81 -7.22 -20.68 -14.65
CA PHE A 81 -8.67 -20.60 -14.41
C PHE A 81 -9.06 -20.88 -12.95
N ASN A 82 -8.20 -21.52 -12.15
CA ASN A 82 -8.50 -21.76 -10.75
C ASN A 82 -8.62 -20.46 -9.95
N TYR A 83 -7.96 -19.38 -10.39
CA TYR A 83 -8.03 -18.06 -9.74
C TYR A 83 -9.32 -17.29 -10.04
N ILE A 84 -10.15 -17.76 -10.98
CA ILE A 84 -11.47 -17.18 -11.23
C ILE A 84 -12.46 -17.57 -10.13
N SER A 85 -12.21 -18.68 -9.42
CA SER A 85 -13.12 -19.13 -8.38
C SER A 85 -13.35 -18.05 -7.33
N PRO A 86 -14.61 -17.69 -7.03
CA PRO A 86 -14.94 -16.65 -6.06
C PRO A 86 -14.78 -17.13 -4.61
N LEU A 87 -14.27 -18.35 -4.38
CA LEU A 87 -14.09 -18.89 -3.05
C LEU A 87 -12.77 -18.39 -2.46
N ILE A 88 -12.89 -17.55 -1.43
CA ILE A 88 -11.78 -17.18 -0.56
C ILE A 88 -11.27 -18.47 0.13
N PHE A 89 -9.95 -18.57 0.36
CA PHE A 89 -9.28 -19.67 1.07
C PHE A 89 -8.99 -20.97 0.30
N LEU A 90 -9.30 -21.06 -1.00
CA LEU A 90 -9.00 -22.28 -1.77
C LEU A 90 -7.50 -22.64 -1.82
N ARG A 91 -6.60 -21.70 -1.50
CA ARG A 91 -5.15 -21.91 -1.52
C ARG A 91 -4.41 -21.35 -0.31
N SER A 92 -5.05 -21.28 0.86
CA SER A 92 -4.40 -20.83 2.12
C SER A 92 -3.11 -21.58 2.46
N VAL A 93 -2.95 -22.82 1.97
CA VAL A 93 -1.73 -23.63 2.11
C VAL A 93 -0.51 -22.95 1.47
N GLU A 94 -0.69 -22.13 0.43
CA GLU A 94 0.41 -21.41 -0.22
C GLU A 94 1.05 -20.34 0.69
N LEU A 95 0.38 -19.85 1.75
CA LEU A 95 0.98 -18.92 2.74
C LEU A 95 2.13 -19.53 3.54
N THR A 96 2.15 -20.86 3.61
CA THR A 96 3.24 -21.61 4.26
C THR A 96 4.27 -22.09 3.25
N ASN A 97 3.96 -22.01 1.95
CA ASN A 97 4.87 -22.39 0.88
C ASN A 97 5.71 -21.19 0.44
N THR A 98 6.90 -21.08 1.01
CA THR A 98 7.87 -20.04 0.66
C THR A 98 8.39 -20.14 -0.76
N SER A 99 8.07 -21.22 -1.50
CA SER A 99 8.50 -21.46 -2.89
C SER A 99 7.39 -21.31 -3.93
N SER A 100 6.20 -20.85 -3.54
CA SER A 100 5.09 -20.66 -4.49
C SER A 100 5.51 -19.71 -5.61
N PRO A 101 5.26 -20.05 -6.89
CA PRO A 101 5.62 -19.18 -8.01
C PRO A 101 4.64 -18.02 -8.21
N ASP A 102 3.56 -17.97 -7.41
CA ASP A 102 2.52 -16.97 -7.44
C ASP A 102 2.51 -16.20 -6.11
N LYS A 103 2.34 -14.87 -6.18
CA LYS A 103 2.34 -14.02 -4.98
C LYS A 103 0.93 -13.92 -4.41
N MET A 104 0.73 -14.44 -3.21
CA MET A 104 -0.55 -14.35 -2.51
C MET A 104 -0.48 -13.44 -1.28
N HIS A 105 -1.58 -12.74 -1.00
CA HIS A 105 -1.83 -12.11 0.29
C HIS A 105 -3.21 -12.48 0.80
N LEU A 106 -3.34 -12.62 2.11
CA LEU A 106 -4.62 -12.62 2.82
C LEU A 106 -4.67 -11.44 3.76
N GLY A 107 -5.86 -11.02 4.13
CA GLY A 107 -6.00 -10.06 5.20
C GLY A 107 -7.39 -9.92 5.75
N ILE A 108 -7.46 -9.21 6.86
CA ILE A 108 -8.68 -8.98 7.63
C ILE A 108 -8.79 -7.49 7.89
N ASN A 109 -9.96 -6.94 7.62
CA ASN A 109 -10.33 -5.58 7.93
C ASN A 109 -11.37 -5.59 9.04
N THR A 110 -11.28 -4.66 9.97
CA THR A 110 -12.28 -4.49 11.03
C THR A 110 -12.58 -3.03 11.20
N LYS A 111 -13.83 -2.72 11.50
CA LYS A 111 -14.27 -1.37 11.83
C LYS A 111 -15.31 -1.43 12.92
N TYR A 112 -15.13 -0.63 13.95
CA TYR A 112 -16.04 -0.54 15.08
C TYR A 112 -16.37 0.92 15.40
N LYS A 113 -17.67 1.24 15.42
CA LYS A 113 -18.18 2.53 15.91
C LYS A 113 -18.17 2.54 17.44
N VAL A 114 -17.15 3.16 18.01
CA VAL A 114 -17.01 3.29 19.48
C VAL A 114 -18.02 4.30 20.02
N LEU A 115 -18.22 5.40 19.29
CA LEU A 115 -19.22 6.43 19.56
C LEU A 115 -19.98 6.71 18.25
N ASP A 116 -21.10 7.43 18.33
CA ASP A 116 -21.85 7.78 17.13
C ASP A 116 -21.06 8.72 16.19
N ASN A 117 -20.10 9.48 16.74
CA ASN A 117 -19.20 10.35 16.00
C ASN A 117 -17.77 9.82 15.83
N MET A 118 -17.47 8.59 16.27
CA MET A 118 -16.13 8.01 16.24
C MET A 118 -16.12 6.54 15.86
N ALA A 119 -15.29 6.19 14.87
CA ALA A 119 -15.02 4.82 14.49
C ALA A 119 -13.52 4.54 14.56
N VAL A 120 -13.17 3.39 15.14
CA VAL A 120 -11.85 2.80 15.04
C VAL A 120 -11.87 1.72 13.96
N TYR A 121 -10.75 1.52 13.30
CA TYR A 121 -10.60 0.50 12.27
C TYR A 121 -9.19 -0.06 12.29
N GLY A 122 -9.07 -1.26 11.75
CA GLY A 122 -7.79 -1.91 11.59
C GLY A 122 -7.78 -2.82 10.39
N GLN A 123 -6.62 -2.97 9.78
CA GLN A 123 -6.36 -3.89 8.69
C GLN A 123 -5.09 -4.67 8.98
N PHE A 124 -5.17 -5.98 8.86
CA PHE A 124 -4.03 -6.88 8.94
C PHE A 124 -3.85 -7.55 7.58
N LEU A 125 -2.63 -7.49 7.05
CA LEU A 125 -2.23 -8.15 5.82
C LEU A 125 -1.16 -9.19 6.12
N LEU A 126 -1.29 -10.35 5.49
CA LEU A 126 -0.40 -11.50 5.63
C LEU A 126 0.04 -11.96 4.24
N GLY A 127 1.35 -12.00 4.00
CA GLY A 127 1.94 -12.55 2.77
C GLY A 127 2.40 -13.99 2.98
N GLU A 128 3.41 -14.19 3.81
CA GLU A 128 3.88 -15.52 4.21
C GLU A 128 4.08 -15.55 5.74
N LEU A 129 3.85 -16.68 6.39
CA LEU A 129 3.96 -16.79 7.85
C LEU A 129 4.44 -18.17 8.30
N THR A 130 5.54 -18.19 9.04
CA THR A 130 6.02 -19.35 9.78
C THR A 130 5.89 -19.09 11.28
N ILE A 131 4.82 -19.63 11.88
CA ILE A 131 4.45 -19.39 13.29
C ILE A 131 5.60 -19.70 14.26
N ARG A 132 6.31 -20.82 14.06
CA ARG A 132 7.47 -21.19 14.89
C ARG A 132 8.56 -20.13 14.89
N GLN A 133 8.86 -19.56 13.72
CA GLN A 133 9.86 -18.52 13.57
C GLN A 133 9.36 -17.16 14.10
N LEU A 134 8.06 -16.90 14.03
CA LEU A 134 7.45 -15.69 14.60
C LEU A 134 7.63 -15.67 16.12
N PHE A 135 7.28 -16.77 16.81
CA PHE A 135 7.43 -16.88 18.26
C PHE A 135 8.88 -16.93 18.73
N ALA A 136 9.81 -17.40 17.90
CA ALA A 136 11.24 -17.37 18.20
C ALA A 136 11.83 -15.95 18.19
N GLY A 137 11.14 -14.95 17.62
CA GLY A 137 11.58 -13.56 17.63
C GLY A 137 12.89 -13.28 16.87
N ASN A 138 13.34 -14.20 16.03
CA ASN A 138 14.64 -14.16 15.38
C ASN A 138 14.70 -13.31 14.10
N GLY A 139 13.64 -12.56 13.78
CA GLY A 139 13.60 -11.69 12.60
C GLY A 139 13.62 -12.45 11.27
N TYR A 140 12.98 -13.62 11.19
CA TYR A 140 12.88 -14.39 9.95
C TYR A 140 12.27 -13.60 8.79
N LEU A 141 12.95 -13.61 7.64
CA LEU A 141 12.61 -12.76 6.49
C LEU A 141 11.25 -13.14 5.86
N HIS A 142 10.87 -14.41 5.88
CA HIS A 142 9.63 -14.90 5.28
C HIS A 142 8.38 -14.63 6.14
N ASN A 143 8.52 -14.08 7.34
CA ASN A 143 7.36 -13.65 8.12
C ASN A 143 6.89 -12.28 7.61
N LYS A 144 6.03 -12.26 6.59
CA LYS A 144 5.65 -11.04 5.89
C LYS A 144 4.24 -10.62 6.28
N PHE A 145 4.14 -9.47 6.94
CA PHE A 145 2.86 -8.92 7.36
C PHE A 145 2.87 -7.39 7.39
N GLY A 146 1.67 -6.82 7.32
CA GLY A 146 1.40 -5.41 7.49
C GLY A 146 0.23 -5.18 8.45
N ILE A 147 0.30 -4.09 9.19
CA ILE A 147 -0.74 -3.66 10.13
C ILE A 147 -1.05 -2.20 9.85
N GLN A 148 -2.33 -1.88 9.75
CA GLN A 148 -2.86 -0.52 9.73
C GLN A 148 -3.89 -0.41 10.85
N LEU A 149 -3.77 0.62 11.68
CA LEU A 149 -4.69 0.91 12.77
C LEU A 149 -5.05 2.38 12.68
N GLY A 150 -6.33 2.69 12.73
CA GLY A 150 -6.77 4.08 12.62
C GLY A 150 -8.04 4.38 13.40
N ALA A 151 -8.20 5.66 13.67
CA ALA A 151 -9.40 6.23 14.26
C ALA A 151 -9.82 7.43 13.41
N ARG A 152 -11.11 7.52 13.13
CA ARG A 152 -11.69 8.67 12.44
C ARG A 152 -13.01 9.07 13.05
N GLY A 153 -13.32 10.34 12.96
CA GLY A 153 -14.55 10.86 13.49
C GLY A 153 -14.85 12.27 13.05
N HIS A 154 -15.95 12.79 13.58
CA HIS A 154 -16.37 14.17 13.41
C HIS A 154 -16.65 14.82 14.76
N ASP A 155 -16.67 16.15 14.74
CA ASP A 155 -16.92 17.01 15.90
C ASP A 155 -15.95 16.76 17.06
N LEU A 156 -14.65 16.76 16.76
CA LEU A 156 -13.59 16.58 17.75
C LEU A 156 -13.72 17.63 18.87
N PHE A 157 -13.61 17.19 20.13
CA PHE A 157 -13.80 18.03 21.33
C PHE A 157 -15.15 18.77 21.40
N GLY A 158 -16.16 18.32 20.66
CA GLY A 158 -17.47 18.97 20.56
C GLY A 158 -17.51 20.17 19.60
N ILE A 159 -16.42 20.46 18.89
CA ILE A 159 -16.35 21.56 17.92
C ILE A 159 -17.01 21.10 16.62
N LYS A 160 -18.18 21.66 16.31
CA LYS A 160 -18.94 21.29 15.11
C LYS A 160 -18.11 21.45 13.84
N LYS A 161 -18.16 20.47 12.94
CA LYS A 161 -17.44 20.42 11.66
C LYS A 161 -15.92 20.34 11.78
N LEU A 162 -15.39 19.97 12.96
CA LEU A 162 -13.99 19.61 13.13
C LEU A 162 -13.84 18.09 13.01
N ASN A 163 -13.44 17.64 11.82
CA ASN A 163 -13.26 16.22 11.51
C ASN A 163 -11.80 15.82 11.67
N TYR A 164 -11.56 14.57 12.05
CA TYR A 164 -10.22 14.07 12.31
C TYR A 164 -10.03 12.65 11.79
N LEU A 165 -8.78 12.34 11.45
CA LEU A 165 -8.28 11.01 11.18
C LEU A 165 -6.89 10.88 11.80
N GLY A 166 -6.67 9.81 12.54
CA GLY A 166 -5.36 9.37 12.99
C GLY A 166 -5.14 7.94 12.50
N GLU A 167 -3.98 7.66 11.93
CA GLU A 167 -3.65 6.35 11.40
C GLU A 167 -2.19 6.00 11.68
N PHE A 168 -1.94 4.72 11.95
CA PHE A 168 -0.62 4.14 12.09
C PHE A 168 -0.51 2.94 11.16
N ASN A 169 0.50 2.96 10.30
CA ASN A 169 0.78 1.92 9.31
C ASN A 169 2.16 1.33 9.59
N THR A 170 2.30 0.01 9.50
CA THR A 170 3.60 -0.65 9.54
C THR A 170 3.61 -1.89 8.67
N VAL A 171 4.70 -2.07 7.92
CA VAL A 171 4.86 -3.21 7.01
C VAL A 171 6.28 -3.75 7.15
N ARG A 172 6.40 -5.06 7.38
CA ARG A 172 7.72 -5.72 7.45
C ARG A 172 8.45 -5.65 6.10
N PRO A 173 9.79 -5.66 6.10
CA PRO A 173 10.56 -5.73 4.86
C PRO A 173 10.14 -6.93 4.00
N TYR A 174 10.32 -6.80 2.68
CA TYR A 174 10.02 -7.81 1.66
C TYR A 174 8.52 -8.13 1.44
N THR A 175 7.59 -7.56 2.21
CA THR A 175 6.18 -8.02 2.25
C THR A 175 5.52 -8.12 0.88
N TYR A 176 5.70 -7.09 0.06
CA TYR A 176 5.11 -6.97 -1.27
C TYR A 176 6.04 -7.44 -2.40
N GLN A 177 7.25 -7.90 -2.08
CA GLN A 177 8.18 -8.50 -3.03
C GLN A 177 7.83 -9.96 -3.32
N HIS A 178 8.30 -10.42 -4.47
CA HIS A 178 8.29 -11.81 -4.88
C HIS A 178 9.60 -12.19 -5.58
N PHE A 179 9.78 -13.47 -5.93
CA PHE A 179 11.01 -13.98 -6.56
C PHE A 179 11.52 -13.13 -7.71
N THR A 180 10.60 -12.68 -8.57
CA THR A 180 10.91 -11.73 -9.64
C THR A 180 10.04 -10.48 -9.57
N PRO A 181 10.56 -9.33 -10.02
CA PRO A 181 9.83 -8.06 -9.99
C PRO A 181 8.49 -8.10 -10.75
N ILE A 182 8.40 -8.85 -11.85
CA ILE A 182 7.15 -8.98 -12.62
C ILE A 182 6.01 -9.64 -11.83
N THR A 183 6.34 -10.40 -10.78
CA THR A 183 5.34 -11.06 -9.90
C THR A 183 5.17 -10.34 -8.55
N ALA A 184 5.83 -9.20 -8.34
CA ALA A 184 5.65 -8.37 -7.14
C ALA A 184 4.25 -7.75 -7.09
N TYR A 185 3.88 -7.22 -5.91
CA TYR A 185 2.59 -6.58 -5.67
C TYR A 185 2.51 -5.15 -6.21
N THR A 186 2.64 -5.05 -7.54
CA THR A 186 2.80 -3.80 -8.28
C THR A 186 1.89 -3.76 -9.50
N ASN A 187 1.68 -2.59 -10.07
CA ASN A 187 1.12 -2.42 -11.42
C ASN A 187 1.57 -1.06 -11.94
N TYR A 188 1.87 -0.97 -13.23
CA TYR A 188 2.44 0.23 -13.86
C TYR A 188 3.67 0.78 -13.11
N SER A 189 4.48 -0.11 -12.53
CA SER A 189 5.67 0.26 -11.74
C SER A 189 5.35 1.13 -10.51
N GLN A 190 4.15 0.94 -9.96
CA GLN A 190 3.73 1.50 -8.69
C GLN A 190 3.29 0.36 -7.75
N PRO A 191 3.47 0.52 -6.44
CA PRO A 191 2.89 -0.41 -5.46
C PRO A 191 1.37 -0.48 -5.62
N LEU A 192 0.80 -1.69 -5.58
CA LEU A 192 -0.65 -1.89 -5.44
C LEU A 192 -1.12 -1.73 -3.99
N ALA A 193 -0.18 -1.65 -3.05
CA ALA A 193 -0.40 -1.46 -1.63
C ALA A 193 0.05 -0.05 -1.21
N HIS A 194 0.68 0.06 -0.05
CA HIS A 194 1.13 1.34 0.49
C HIS A 194 2.15 2.03 -0.44
N PRO A 195 2.09 3.36 -0.66
CA PRO A 195 3.02 4.09 -1.52
C PRO A 195 4.49 3.96 -1.09
N LEU A 196 4.76 3.86 0.22
CA LEU A 196 6.11 3.60 0.74
C LEU A 196 6.62 2.17 0.48
N GLY A 197 5.81 1.29 -0.12
CA GLY A 197 6.17 -0.10 -0.36
C GLY A 197 6.20 -0.90 0.93
N ALA A 198 7.38 -1.38 1.33
CA ALA A 198 7.58 -2.22 2.51
C ALA A 198 8.68 -1.63 3.42
N ASN A 199 8.99 -2.30 4.53
CA ASN A 199 10.07 -1.90 5.45
C ASN A 199 9.85 -0.53 6.12
N PHE A 200 8.62 -0.24 6.56
CA PHE A 200 8.29 1.07 7.13
C PHE A 200 7.38 1.04 8.36
N ARG A 201 7.41 2.17 9.08
CA ARG A 201 6.41 2.62 10.06
C ARG A 201 5.99 4.02 9.67
N GLU A 202 4.70 4.32 9.77
CA GLU A 202 4.15 5.62 9.44
C GLU A 202 3.03 5.97 10.41
N GLY A 203 2.97 7.24 10.81
CA GLY A 203 1.85 7.84 11.50
C GLY A 203 1.30 9.00 10.69
N ILE A 204 -0.01 9.04 10.51
CA ILE A 204 -0.74 10.09 9.80
C ILE A 204 -1.73 10.72 10.77
N ALA A 205 -1.79 12.05 10.77
CA ALA A 205 -2.84 12.83 11.42
C ALA A 205 -3.41 13.82 10.41
N LEU A 206 -4.74 13.86 10.29
CA LEU A 206 -5.46 14.78 9.43
C LEU A 206 -6.57 15.45 10.22
N LEU A 207 -6.61 16.78 10.18
CA LEU A 207 -7.66 17.60 10.76
C LEU A 207 -8.30 18.42 9.64
N ASN A 208 -9.63 18.43 9.58
CA ASN A 208 -10.39 19.26 8.65
C ASN A 208 -11.41 20.07 9.42
N TYR A 209 -11.45 21.38 9.20
CA TYR A 209 -12.38 22.29 9.84
C TYR A 209 -13.10 23.18 8.84
N SER A 210 -14.42 23.16 8.87
CA SER A 210 -15.25 23.97 7.98
C SER A 210 -15.96 25.07 8.77
N PHE A 211 -15.67 26.34 8.46
CA PHE A 211 -16.31 27.50 9.07
C PHE A 211 -16.87 28.45 8.01
N ARG A 212 -18.20 28.57 7.97
CA ARG A 212 -18.92 29.34 6.93
C ARG A 212 -18.50 28.88 5.52
N SER A 213 -17.94 29.78 4.72
CA SER A 213 -17.42 29.52 3.38
C SER A 213 -15.94 29.14 3.37
N PHE A 214 -15.31 28.97 4.53
CA PHE A 214 -13.90 28.59 4.64
C PHE A 214 -13.76 27.12 5.04
N ASP A 215 -12.79 26.45 4.42
CA ASP A 215 -12.36 25.11 4.77
C ASP A 215 -10.87 25.13 5.06
N PHE A 216 -10.48 24.53 6.19
CA PHE A 216 -9.10 24.41 6.62
C PHE A 216 -8.74 22.94 6.76
N GLN A 217 -7.55 22.56 6.32
CA GLN A 217 -7.01 21.23 6.46
C GLN A 217 -5.58 21.33 7.00
N ALA A 218 -5.28 20.54 8.01
CA ALA A 218 -3.93 20.34 8.53
C ALA A 218 -3.61 18.85 8.45
N GLN A 219 -2.47 18.50 7.86
CA GLN A 219 -1.99 17.14 7.70
C GLN A 219 -0.58 17.03 8.26
N GLY A 220 -0.35 16.02 9.11
CA GLY A 220 0.97 15.61 9.55
C GLY A 220 1.20 14.16 9.16
N VAL A 221 2.37 13.87 8.59
CA VAL A 221 2.85 12.50 8.38
C VAL A 221 4.24 12.39 8.96
N TRP A 222 4.46 11.37 9.78
CA TRP A 222 5.78 10.91 10.17
C TRP A 222 5.97 9.53 9.60
N ALA A 223 7.12 9.26 8.99
CA ALA A 223 7.49 7.94 8.53
C ALA A 223 8.94 7.62 8.88
N MET A 224 9.20 6.35 9.13
CA MET A 224 10.54 5.77 9.23
C MET A 224 10.55 4.55 8.32
N TYR A 225 11.44 4.54 7.34
CA TYR A 225 11.54 3.44 6.38
C TYR A 225 13.00 3.13 6.08
N GLY A 226 13.27 1.85 5.84
CA GLY A 226 14.58 1.39 5.45
C GLY A 226 14.69 1.29 3.93
N SER A 227 15.50 2.16 3.33
CA SER A 227 15.85 2.09 1.91
C SER A 227 17.01 1.13 1.69
N ASP A 228 17.07 0.56 0.50
CA ASP A 228 18.21 -0.25 0.12
C ASP A 228 19.40 0.65 -0.27
N PRO A 229 20.63 0.32 0.13
CA PRO A 229 21.80 1.19 -0.07
C PRO A 229 22.28 1.26 -1.52
N ASP A 230 22.06 0.21 -2.30
CA ASP A 230 22.53 0.09 -3.67
C ASP A 230 21.59 -0.83 -4.48
N ALA A 231 21.85 -1.00 -5.78
CA ALA A 231 21.00 -1.80 -6.67
C ALA A 231 21.05 -3.31 -6.41
N ASN A 232 22.14 -3.83 -5.84
CA ASN A 232 22.40 -5.26 -5.65
C ASN A 232 22.03 -5.76 -4.25
N THR A 233 21.97 -4.86 -3.27
CA THR A 233 21.59 -5.18 -1.90
C THR A 233 20.09 -4.97 -1.70
N ASN A 234 19.37 -5.98 -1.21
CA ASN A 234 17.93 -5.90 -0.95
C ASN A 234 17.64 -6.08 0.55
N TYR A 235 17.39 -4.97 1.25
CA TYR A 235 16.92 -4.93 2.63
C TYR A 235 15.39 -4.99 2.74
N GLY A 236 14.69 -5.13 1.62
CA GLY A 236 13.26 -5.36 1.56
C GLY A 236 12.42 -4.08 1.50
N GLY A 237 13.04 -2.93 1.27
CA GLY A 237 12.33 -1.65 1.06
C GLY A 237 11.84 -1.48 -0.38
N ASP A 238 12.71 -1.74 -1.37
CA ASP A 238 12.38 -1.59 -2.78
C ASP A 238 11.65 -2.83 -3.31
N ILE A 239 10.33 -2.72 -3.51
CA ILE A 239 9.50 -3.86 -3.92
C ILE A 239 9.74 -4.32 -5.38
N PHE A 240 10.55 -3.59 -6.14
CA PHE A 240 10.87 -3.87 -7.54
C PHE A 240 12.18 -4.66 -7.74
N LYS A 241 12.86 -5.05 -6.65
CA LYS A 241 14.07 -5.89 -6.71
C LYS A 241 13.79 -7.38 -6.72
N TYR A 242 14.80 -8.14 -7.16
CA TYR A 242 14.81 -9.58 -6.99
C TYR A 242 14.86 -9.94 -5.52
N TYR A 243 13.96 -10.83 -5.11
CA TYR A 243 13.85 -11.23 -3.71
C TYR A 243 15.03 -12.10 -3.24
N THR A 244 15.78 -12.75 -4.13
CA THR A 244 16.89 -13.64 -3.76
C THR A 244 18.14 -12.91 -3.27
N GLN A 245 18.18 -11.57 -3.36
CA GLN A 245 19.35 -10.75 -3.04
C GLN A 245 19.34 -10.19 -1.60
N TYR A 246 18.83 -10.95 -0.63
CA TYR A 246 18.80 -10.51 0.77
C TYR A 246 20.14 -10.80 1.49
N PRO A 247 20.62 -9.90 2.37
CA PRO A 247 21.86 -10.12 3.13
C PRO A 247 21.78 -11.25 4.17
N SER A 248 20.62 -11.44 4.80
CA SER A 248 20.43 -12.42 5.88
C SER A 248 19.00 -12.92 5.95
N GLU A 249 18.84 -14.21 6.24
CA GLU A 249 17.54 -14.83 6.45
C GLU A 249 16.91 -14.51 7.81
N PHE A 250 17.76 -14.18 8.79
CA PHE A 250 17.38 -13.86 10.16
C PHE A 250 17.87 -12.45 10.56
N GLY A 251 17.33 -11.92 11.65
CA GLY A 251 17.67 -10.59 12.16
C GLY A 251 16.99 -9.43 11.43
N ASN A 252 16.00 -9.70 10.57
CA ASN A 252 15.35 -8.67 9.78
C ASN A 252 14.38 -7.82 10.61
N THR A 253 14.61 -6.51 10.62
CA THR A 253 13.82 -5.53 11.38
C THR A 253 13.27 -4.43 10.47
N ILE A 254 12.23 -3.73 10.93
CA ILE A 254 11.65 -2.61 10.18
C ILE A 254 12.57 -1.39 10.29
N GLY A 255 12.87 -0.74 9.17
CA GLY A 255 13.83 0.36 9.09
C GLY A 255 15.26 -0.09 8.74
N GLN A 256 15.46 -1.37 8.38
CA GLN A 256 16.79 -1.91 8.05
C GLN A 256 17.31 -1.44 6.69
N GLY A 257 18.63 -1.46 6.52
CA GLY A 257 19.31 -0.85 5.37
C GLY A 257 19.72 0.59 5.70
N VAL A 258 19.39 1.52 4.81
CA VAL A 258 19.53 2.95 5.06
C VAL A 258 18.26 3.44 5.76
N ASN A 259 18.35 3.60 7.08
CA ASN A 259 17.22 4.07 7.88
C ASN A 259 16.96 5.55 7.59
N THR A 260 15.82 5.84 6.96
CA THR A 260 15.41 7.16 6.54
C THR A 260 14.18 7.58 7.33
N HIS A 261 14.21 8.80 7.85
CA HIS A 261 13.08 9.44 8.51
C HIS A 261 12.47 10.47 7.58
N LEU A 262 11.16 10.59 7.60
CA LEU A 262 10.40 11.56 6.83
C LEU A 262 9.36 12.22 7.72
N VAL A 263 9.30 13.55 7.65
CA VAL A 263 8.24 14.36 8.24
C VAL A 263 7.65 15.21 7.14
N TYR A 264 6.33 15.17 7.03
CA TYR A 264 5.54 15.99 6.13
C TYR A 264 4.51 16.76 6.94
N LEU A 265 4.45 18.07 6.74
CA LEU A 265 3.47 18.96 7.32
C LEU A 265 2.80 19.75 6.19
N GLY A 266 1.50 19.60 6.05
CA GLY A 266 0.69 20.27 5.06
C GLY A 266 -0.41 21.09 5.72
N PHE A 267 -0.56 22.34 5.29
CA PHE A 267 -1.69 23.20 5.66
C PHE A 267 -2.36 23.71 4.39
N LYS A 268 -3.69 23.68 4.39
CA LYS A 268 -4.50 24.18 3.28
C LYS A 268 -5.67 24.99 3.82
N ALA A 269 -5.88 26.15 3.22
CA ALA A 269 -7.04 27.00 3.46
C ALA A 269 -7.75 27.21 2.13
N ALA A 270 -9.07 27.04 2.12
CA ALA A 270 -9.90 27.19 0.93
C ALA A 270 -11.07 28.12 1.23
N TYR A 271 -11.40 28.99 0.29
CA TYR A 271 -12.59 29.84 0.34
C TYR A 271 -13.55 29.49 -0.79
N LEU A 272 -14.79 29.16 -0.44
CA LEU A 272 -15.87 28.84 -1.37
C LEU A 272 -16.41 30.11 -2.03
N LEU A 273 -16.06 30.30 -3.29
CA LEU A 273 -16.53 31.40 -4.14
C LEU A 273 -17.96 31.17 -4.63
N ASN A 274 -18.25 29.96 -5.13
CA ASN A 274 -19.55 29.63 -5.71
C ASN A 274 -20.01 28.23 -5.29
N PRO A 275 -21.04 28.13 -4.43
CA PRO A 275 -21.58 26.85 -3.99
C PRO A 275 -22.13 25.98 -5.13
N LYS A 276 -22.67 26.57 -6.21
CA LYS A 276 -23.35 25.83 -7.29
C LYS A 276 -22.42 24.88 -8.04
N TYR A 277 -21.15 25.25 -8.20
CA TYR A 277 -20.12 24.43 -8.87
C TYR A 277 -18.94 24.11 -7.93
N ASN A 278 -19.15 24.26 -6.62
CA ASN A 278 -18.11 24.07 -5.60
C ASN A 278 -16.78 24.76 -5.95
N LEU A 279 -16.85 25.99 -6.46
CA LEU A 279 -15.70 26.77 -6.89
C LEU A 279 -14.99 27.36 -5.68
N ARG A 280 -13.69 27.10 -5.54
CA ARG A 280 -12.87 27.47 -4.39
C ARG A 280 -11.55 28.09 -4.83
N ILE A 281 -11.10 29.09 -4.09
CA ILE A 281 -9.68 29.48 -4.10
C ILE A 281 -9.00 28.74 -2.97
N GLU A 282 -7.90 28.06 -3.26
CA GLU A 282 -7.11 27.31 -2.30
C GLU A 282 -5.72 27.92 -2.16
N LEU A 283 -5.25 28.03 -0.93
CA LEU A 283 -3.88 28.30 -0.55
C LEU A 283 -3.37 27.08 0.20
N ALA A 284 -2.20 26.57 -0.17
CA ALA A 284 -1.56 25.50 0.57
C ALA A 284 -0.08 25.80 0.80
N ALA A 285 0.39 25.40 1.97
CA ALA A 285 1.78 25.43 2.38
C ALA A 285 2.17 24.04 2.85
N THR A 286 3.25 23.51 2.32
CA THR A 286 3.76 22.18 2.63
C THR A 286 5.22 22.27 2.98
N ASN A 287 5.63 21.59 4.05
CA ASN A 287 7.03 21.32 4.34
C ASN A 287 7.24 19.81 4.43
N ARG A 288 8.24 19.31 3.71
CA ARG A 288 8.66 17.91 3.72
C ARG A 288 10.15 17.87 4.03
N ARG A 289 10.51 17.17 5.10
CA ARG A 289 11.89 16.92 5.49
C ARG A 289 12.13 15.43 5.56
N ALA A 290 13.11 14.94 4.79
CA ALA A 290 13.59 13.57 4.84
C ALA A 290 15.08 13.55 5.18
N TRP A 291 15.51 12.64 6.05
CA TRP A 291 16.91 12.54 6.43
C TRP A 291 17.31 11.11 6.75
N ASP A 292 18.55 10.79 6.43
CA ASP A 292 19.23 9.54 6.72
C ASP A 292 20.67 9.86 7.20
N ILE A 293 21.53 8.84 7.32
CA ILE A 293 22.91 9.00 7.80
C ILE A 293 23.79 9.86 6.88
N GLY A 294 23.50 9.91 5.59
CA GLY A 294 24.33 10.55 4.56
C GLY A 294 23.69 11.77 3.89
N SER A 295 22.39 11.99 4.07
CA SER A 295 21.65 13.05 3.38
C SER A 295 20.55 13.67 4.25
N THR A 296 20.26 14.94 4.00
CA THR A 296 19.07 15.62 4.50
C THR A 296 18.48 16.43 3.37
N ASN A 297 17.23 16.12 3.02
CA ASN A 297 16.46 16.79 1.98
C ASN A 297 15.30 17.53 2.64
N ASN A 298 15.23 18.85 2.41
CA ASN A 298 14.14 19.68 2.88
C ASN A 298 13.49 20.40 1.69
N THR A 299 12.17 20.35 1.63
CA THR A 299 11.39 20.96 0.56
C THR A 299 10.21 21.70 1.17
N SER A 300 10.11 22.98 0.86
CA SER A 300 8.95 23.80 1.21
C SER A 300 8.26 24.24 -0.07
N LEU A 301 6.95 24.01 -0.16
CA LEU A 301 6.14 24.37 -1.31
C LEU A 301 4.98 25.25 -0.86
N PHE A 302 4.78 26.35 -1.57
CA PHE A 302 3.59 27.19 -1.45
C PHE A 302 2.84 27.13 -2.78
N SER A 303 1.54 26.90 -2.70
CA SER A 303 0.69 26.81 -3.89
C SER A 303 -0.57 27.62 -3.71
N ILE A 304 -0.95 28.35 -4.76
CA ILE A 304 -2.26 28.96 -4.92
C ILE A 304 -2.98 28.26 -6.07
N GLY A 305 -4.25 27.93 -5.89
CA GLY A 305 -5.02 27.19 -6.88
C GLY A 305 -6.48 27.60 -6.90
N LEU A 306 -7.11 27.33 -8.03
CA LEU A 306 -8.56 27.41 -8.19
C LEU A 306 -9.08 25.97 -8.36
N ARG A 307 -9.97 25.54 -7.47
CA ARG A 307 -10.58 24.21 -7.52
C ARG A 307 -12.07 24.32 -7.81
N SER A 308 -12.59 23.45 -8.66
CA SER A 308 -14.02 23.37 -8.97
C SER A 308 -14.41 21.91 -9.14
N SER A 309 -15.67 21.56 -8.89
CA SER A 309 -16.16 20.18 -9.06
C SER A 309 -16.20 19.71 -10.52
N PHE A 310 -15.81 20.55 -11.48
CA PHE A 310 -15.73 20.19 -12.91
C PHE A 310 -14.67 19.13 -13.23
N ARG A 311 -13.72 18.83 -12.33
CA ARG A 311 -12.74 17.75 -12.55
C ARG A 311 -12.18 17.22 -11.23
N ASN A 312 -12.17 15.89 -11.05
CA ASN A 312 -11.40 15.24 -10.00
C ASN A 312 -9.98 14.99 -10.56
N GLN A 313 -9.00 15.79 -10.14
CA GLN A 313 -7.59 15.52 -10.44
C GLN A 313 -7.02 14.72 -9.26
N TYR A 314 -6.63 13.47 -9.51
CA TYR A 314 -5.92 12.66 -8.53
C TYR A 314 -4.46 13.14 -8.50
N HIS A 315 -3.92 13.44 -7.31
CA HIS A 315 -2.54 13.91 -7.11
C HIS A 315 -1.68 12.92 -6.31
N ASP A 316 -2.17 11.70 -6.10
CA ASP A 316 -1.47 10.66 -5.37
C ASP A 316 -0.69 9.79 -6.38
N PHE A 317 0.50 10.26 -6.77
CA PHE A 317 1.49 9.49 -7.54
C PHE A 317 2.86 9.60 -6.89
#